data_AF-A0A380ZVD6-F1
#
_entry.id   AF-A0A380ZVD6-F1
#
_cell.length_a   1.000
_cell.length_b   1.000
_cell.length_c   1.000
_cell.angle_alpha   90.00
_cell.angle_beta   90.00
_cell.angle_gamma   90.00
#
_symmetry.space_group_name_H-M   'P 1'
#
loop_
_entity.id
_entity.type
_entity.pdbx_description
1 polymer ?
#
loop_
_entity_poly.entity_id
_entity_poly.type
_entity_poly.pdbx_seq_one_letter_code
_entity_poly.pdbx_strand_id
1 'polypeptide(L)'
;MMKIKNRWHIAVMGACIHLLLGTVYAWSFFQNPISETYQWTQGETAWAFSISIFMLGVTAAWAGSKMNEIGVRKLACVGGILYALGYIISYFALAYTSLPLLYLGFGVIGGIGLGMAYVTPVATVASWFPDQQGLATGIVVMGFGLGAFVMSKLLAPFFLQWFDGDLASSFLGIGIFLLLLLPLFSLFLYDNALTKDNNNDEAHRFDIKKYIFSKNYVLIWLFFSINIIAGMIFIAFQSPLLQDILMDEGQNNISVLEQKGATLIAVSAICNGIGRFFWGNISDRIGKIQAFRVLFLLELIVFIVLIFSRNSALFFIGVCVILLCYGGGFGILPSLIKEQFGMKMMATMYGITLIGWGIGGIVGPQIIAMLKDQNPDEAGFYSYFLGTILITIALLFSFLVKTKKMKSL
;
A
#
# COMPACT_ATOMS: atom_id res chain seq x y z
N MET A 1 -25.49 -5.17 23.38
CA MET A 1 -25.13 -4.22 22.30
C MET A 1 -24.25 -3.14 22.91
N MET A 2 -22.93 -3.15 22.70
CA MET A 2 -22.04 -2.09 23.20
C MET A 2 -22.36 -0.79 22.45
N LYS A 3 -22.90 0.21 23.14
CA LYS A 3 -23.04 1.57 22.61
C LYS A 3 -21.63 2.13 22.41
N ILE A 4 -21.18 2.20 21.17
CA ILE A 4 -19.89 2.82 20.83
C ILE A 4 -20.02 4.32 21.11
N LYS A 5 -19.52 4.76 22.27
CA LYS A 5 -19.52 6.17 22.69
C LYS A 5 -18.52 7.03 21.91
N ASN A 6 -17.57 6.43 21.17
CA ASN A 6 -16.52 7.17 20.47
C ASN A 6 -16.18 6.58 19.09
N ARG A 7 -16.57 7.27 18.01
CA ARG A 7 -16.26 6.89 16.61
C ARG A 7 -14.76 6.76 16.33
N TRP A 8 -13.90 7.42 17.12
CA TRP A 8 -12.45 7.30 17.03
C TRP A 8 -11.92 5.92 17.41
N HIS A 9 -12.63 5.17 18.26
CA HIS A 9 -12.24 3.80 18.58
C HIS A 9 -12.17 2.93 17.31
N ILE A 10 -13.14 3.09 16.40
CA ILE A 10 -13.18 2.35 15.13
C ILE A 10 -12.02 2.76 14.22
N ALA A 11 -11.68 4.05 14.19
CA ALA A 11 -10.52 4.54 13.45
C ALA A 11 -9.21 3.97 13.99
N VAL A 12 -9.03 3.91 15.32
CA VAL A 12 -7.84 3.32 15.94
C VAL A 12 -7.74 1.82 15.65
N MET A 13 -8.82 1.07 15.81
CA MET A 13 -8.83 -0.37 15.48
C MET A 13 -8.54 -0.62 14.00
N GLY A 14 -9.12 0.20 13.11
CA GLY A 14 -8.80 0.16 11.68
C GLY A 14 -7.32 0.47 11.40
N ALA A 15 -6.76 1.48 12.06
CA ALA A 15 -5.34 1.81 11.93
C ALA A 15 -4.42 0.67 12.43
N CYS A 16 -4.77 0.00 13.53
CA CYS A 16 -4.04 -1.16 14.03
C CYS A 16 -4.07 -2.34 13.04
N ILE A 17 -5.23 -2.63 12.44
CA ILE A 17 -5.33 -3.65 11.38
C ILE A 17 -4.44 -3.26 10.21
N HIS A 18 -4.55 -2.03 9.71
CA HIS A 18 -3.74 -1.56 8.60
C HIS A 18 -2.25 -1.57 8.92
N LEU A 19 -1.84 -1.26 10.17
CA LEU A 19 -0.45 -1.35 10.61
C LEU A 19 0.13 -2.75 10.42
N LEU A 20 -0.63 -3.78 10.81
CA LEU A 20 -0.24 -5.17 10.66
C LEU A 20 -0.27 -5.63 9.19
N LEU A 21 -1.27 -5.21 8.42
CA LEU A 21 -1.34 -5.53 6.98
C LEU A 21 -0.22 -4.85 6.18
N GLY A 22 0.15 -3.62 6.58
CA GLY A 22 1.20 -2.83 5.94
C GLY A 22 2.61 -3.42 6.04
N THR A 23 2.78 -4.43 6.90
CA THR A 23 4.05 -5.16 7.03
C THR A 23 4.48 -5.83 5.73
N VAL A 24 3.55 -6.11 4.81
CA VAL A 24 3.86 -6.63 3.46
C VAL A 24 4.88 -5.78 2.70
N TYR A 25 4.91 -4.47 2.92
CA TYR A 25 5.86 -3.58 2.25
C TYR A 25 7.31 -3.74 2.73
N ALA A 26 7.54 -4.42 3.85
CA ALA A 26 8.89 -4.79 4.27
C ALA A 26 9.41 -6.05 3.57
N TRP A 27 8.76 -6.53 2.49
CA TRP A 27 9.33 -7.62 1.68
C TRP A 27 10.77 -7.33 1.24
N SER A 28 11.08 -6.08 0.88
CA SER A 28 12.44 -5.67 0.49
C SER A 28 13.49 -5.85 1.59
N PHE A 29 13.08 -5.93 2.87
CA PHE A 29 13.98 -6.30 3.97
C PHE A 29 14.37 -7.79 3.92
N PHE A 30 13.43 -8.67 3.54
CA PHE A 30 13.64 -10.12 3.49
C PHE A 30 14.18 -10.60 2.14
N GLN A 31 14.05 -9.80 1.07
CA GLN A 31 14.34 -10.23 -0.29
C GLN A 31 15.79 -10.68 -0.48
N ASN A 32 16.78 -9.85 -0.08
CA ASN A 32 18.20 -10.22 -0.19
C ASN A 32 18.53 -11.44 0.67
N PRO A 33 18.20 -11.49 1.99
CA PRO A 33 18.45 -12.67 2.81
C PRO A 33 17.84 -13.97 2.26
N ILE A 34 16.62 -13.92 1.72
CA ILE A 34 15.96 -15.08 1.11
C ILE A 34 16.67 -15.48 -0.20
N SER A 35 16.98 -14.51 -1.07
CA SER A 35 17.69 -14.76 -2.33
C SER A 35 19.04 -15.44 -2.09
N GLU A 36 19.82 -14.95 -1.14
CA GLU A 36 21.14 -15.48 -0.79
C GLU A 36 21.07 -16.85 -0.10
N THR A 37 20.17 -17.01 0.87
CA THR A 37 20.06 -18.26 1.65
C THR A 37 19.56 -19.43 0.80
N TYR A 38 18.60 -19.19 -0.08
CA TYR A 38 17.94 -20.24 -0.88
C TYR A 38 18.42 -20.29 -2.33
N GLN A 39 19.39 -19.44 -2.70
CA GLN A 39 19.97 -19.36 -4.05
C GLN A 39 18.91 -19.12 -5.15
N TRP A 40 17.89 -18.34 -4.82
CA TRP A 40 16.89 -17.86 -5.78
C TRP A 40 17.32 -16.51 -6.33
N THR A 41 16.95 -16.21 -7.57
CA THR A 41 17.22 -14.91 -8.18
C THR A 41 16.40 -13.79 -7.52
N GLN A 42 16.86 -12.54 -7.68
CA GLN A 42 16.12 -11.36 -7.22
C GLN A 42 14.75 -11.25 -7.91
N GLY A 43 14.66 -11.60 -9.19
CA GLY A 43 13.41 -11.64 -9.93
C GLY A 43 12.42 -12.67 -9.37
N GLU A 44 12.89 -13.89 -9.08
CA GLU A 44 12.07 -14.96 -8.49
C GLU A 44 11.52 -14.56 -7.11
N THR A 45 12.37 -14.03 -6.23
CA THR A 45 11.92 -13.58 -4.92
C THR A 45 10.97 -12.38 -5.00
N ALA A 46 11.20 -11.43 -5.91
CA ALA A 46 10.31 -10.27 -6.11
C ALA A 46 8.89 -10.67 -6.54
N TRP A 47 8.72 -11.77 -7.27
CA TRP A 47 7.39 -12.25 -7.70
C TRP A 47 6.47 -12.58 -6.54
N ALA A 48 6.99 -13.03 -5.39
CA ALA A 48 6.16 -13.30 -4.21
C ALA A 48 5.40 -12.03 -3.76
N PHE A 49 6.08 -10.89 -3.69
CA PHE A 49 5.46 -9.61 -3.38
C PHE A 49 4.52 -9.12 -4.49
N SER A 50 4.94 -9.21 -5.76
CA SER A 50 4.10 -8.80 -6.89
C SER A 50 2.77 -9.56 -6.95
N ILE A 51 2.80 -10.89 -6.74
CA ILE A 51 1.58 -11.72 -6.67
C ILE A 51 0.71 -11.29 -5.49
N SER A 52 1.31 -11.00 -4.32
CA SER A 52 0.59 -10.57 -3.12
C SER A 52 -0.18 -9.28 -3.35
N ILE A 53 0.47 -8.25 -3.90
CA ILE A 53 -0.17 -6.97 -4.18
C ILE A 53 -1.21 -7.09 -5.31
N PHE A 54 -0.95 -7.92 -6.32
CA PHE A 54 -1.94 -8.20 -7.35
C PHE A 54 -3.22 -8.81 -6.77
N MET A 55 -3.06 -9.86 -5.96
CA MET A 55 -4.18 -10.53 -5.30
C MET A 55 -4.90 -9.61 -4.31
N LEU A 56 -4.17 -8.72 -3.62
CA LEU A 56 -4.77 -7.65 -2.81
C LEU A 56 -5.72 -6.80 -3.65
N GLY A 57 -5.28 -6.28 -4.79
CA GLY A 57 -6.10 -5.42 -5.65
C GLY A 57 -7.38 -6.12 -6.14
N VAL A 58 -7.25 -7.36 -6.60
CA VAL A 58 -8.39 -8.17 -7.10
C VAL A 58 -9.38 -8.49 -5.97
N THR A 59 -8.88 -8.92 -4.82
CA THR A 59 -9.75 -9.32 -3.70
C THR A 59 -10.33 -8.15 -2.94
N ALA A 60 -9.68 -6.98 -2.93
CA ALA A 60 -10.27 -5.74 -2.43
C ALA A 60 -11.50 -5.33 -3.25
N ALA A 61 -11.46 -5.49 -4.58
CA ALA A 61 -12.61 -5.25 -5.45
C ALA A 61 -13.78 -6.19 -5.12
N TRP A 62 -13.49 -7.48 -4.94
CA TRP A 62 -14.49 -8.47 -4.53
C TRP A 62 -15.06 -8.17 -3.14
N ALA A 63 -14.20 -7.98 -2.13
CA ALA A 63 -14.60 -7.75 -0.75
C ALA A 63 -15.39 -6.45 -0.59
N GLY A 64 -15.00 -5.38 -1.28
CA GLY A 64 -15.74 -4.11 -1.30
C GLY A 64 -17.17 -4.27 -1.79
N SER A 65 -17.38 -5.08 -2.84
CA SER A 65 -18.72 -5.37 -3.38
C SER A 65 -19.57 -6.26 -2.46
N LYS A 66 -18.94 -7.10 -1.65
CA LYS A 66 -19.59 -8.06 -0.74
C LYS A 66 -19.68 -7.59 0.71
N MET A 67 -19.23 -6.37 1.00
CA MET A 67 -19.16 -5.83 2.34
C MET A 67 -20.54 -5.73 3.02
N ASN A 68 -21.58 -5.36 2.29
CA ASN A 68 -22.94 -5.27 2.81
C ASN A 68 -23.60 -6.64 3.06
N GLU A 69 -23.22 -7.66 2.27
CA GLU A 69 -23.78 -9.02 2.38
C GLU A 69 -23.09 -9.83 3.48
N ILE A 70 -21.76 -9.82 3.50
CA ILE A 70 -20.95 -10.64 4.42
C ILE A 70 -20.77 -9.93 5.78
N GLY A 71 -20.69 -8.61 5.76
CA GLY A 71 -20.47 -7.77 6.91
C GLY A 71 -18.99 -7.51 7.20
N VAL A 72 -18.73 -6.31 7.74
CA VAL A 72 -17.40 -5.75 8.01
C VAL A 72 -16.52 -6.68 8.85
N ARG A 73 -17.02 -7.13 10.01
CA ARG A 73 -16.22 -7.94 10.96
C ARG A 73 -15.75 -9.26 10.34
N LYS A 74 -16.64 -9.93 9.61
CA LYS A 74 -16.32 -11.24 9.02
C LYS A 74 -15.26 -11.12 7.93
N LEU A 75 -15.39 -10.13 7.05
CA LEU A 75 -14.39 -9.87 6.00
C LEU A 75 -13.02 -9.53 6.58
N ALA A 76 -12.95 -8.63 7.56
CA ALA A 76 -11.70 -8.27 8.21
C ALA A 76 -11.05 -9.45 8.95
N CYS A 77 -11.85 -10.24 9.68
CA CYS A 77 -11.37 -11.41 10.42
C CYS A 77 -10.85 -12.51 9.49
N VAL A 78 -11.63 -12.90 8.48
CA VAL A 78 -11.21 -13.93 7.50
C VAL A 78 -9.99 -13.46 6.73
N GLY A 79 -9.97 -12.19 6.30
CA GLY A 79 -8.81 -11.63 5.61
C GLY A 79 -7.56 -11.64 6.49
N GLY A 80 -7.68 -11.28 7.76
CA GLY A 80 -6.60 -11.34 8.73
C GLY A 80 -6.04 -12.75 8.96
N ILE A 81 -6.93 -13.75 9.08
CA ILE A 81 -6.55 -15.17 9.20
C ILE A 81 -5.80 -15.62 7.94
N LEU A 82 -6.32 -15.33 6.75
CA LEU A 82 -5.67 -15.71 5.49
C LEU A 82 -4.29 -15.05 5.33
N TYR A 83 -4.15 -13.78 5.73
CA TYR A 83 -2.86 -13.10 5.68
C TYR A 83 -1.83 -13.76 6.60
N ALA A 84 -2.23 -14.08 7.83
CA ALA A 84 -1.39 -14.80 8.78
C ALA A 84 -1.03 -16.23 8.30
N LEU A 85 -2.01 -16.95 7.74
CA LEU A 85 -1.76 -18.26 7.12
C LEU A 85 -0.79 -18.17 5.95
N GLY A 86 -0.80 -17.08 5.18
CA GLY A 86 0.17 -16.84 4.13
C GLY A 86 1.62 -16.85 4.63
N TYR A 87 1.90 -16.21 5.77
CA TYR A 87 3.21 -16.29 6.44
C TYR A 87 3.54 -17.69 6.96
N ILE A 88 2.58 -18.37 7.57
CA ILE A 88 2.78 -19.75 8.07
C ILE A 88 3.07 -20.73 6.93
N ILE A 89 2.40 -20.59 5.78
CA ILE A 89 2.69 -21.38 4.58
C ILE A 89 4.07 -21.02 4.02
N SER A 90 4.45 -19.75 4.09
CA SER A 90 5.78 -19.30 3.68
C SER A 90 6.88 -19.87 4.56
N TYR A 91 6.65 -20.11 5.85
CA TYR A 91 7.57 -20.89 6.68
C TYR A 91 7.85 -22.27 6.07
N PHE A 92 6.81 -23.02 5.67
CA PHE A 92 7.00 -24.31 5.00
C PHE A 92 7.68 -24.17 3.64
N ALA A 93 7.40 -23.10 2.89
CA ALA A 93 8.07 -22.81 1.64
C ALA A 93 9.58 -22.64 1.82
N LEU A 94 9.99 -21.92 2.86
CA LEU A 94 11.40 -21.71 3.20
C LEU A 94 12.03 -22.98 3.78
N ALA A 95 11.33 -23.71 4.65
CA ALA A 95 11.82 -24.96 5.25
C ALA A 95 12.05 -26.08 4.21
N TYR A 96 11.25 -26.12 3.14
CA TYR A 96 11.38 -27.10 2.05
C TYR A 96 12.02 -26.54 0.77
N THR A 97 12.54 -25.31 0.81
CA THR A 97 13.13 -24.62 -0.36
C THR A 97 12.21 -24.67 -1.60
N SER A 98 10.93 -24.39 -1.42
CA SER A 98 9.90 -24.47 -2.46
C SER A 98 9.38 -23.08 -2.86
N LEU A 99 9.93 -22.55 -3.96
CA LEU A 99 9.49 -21.27 -4.54
C LEU A 99 7.99 -21.24 -4.91
N PRO A 100 7.40 -22.30 -5.52
CA PRO A 100 5.95 -22.32 -5.78
C PRO A 100 5.11 -22.23 -4.50
N LEU A 101 5.57 -22.84 -3.40
CA LEU A 101 4.88 -22.77 -2.12
C LEU A 101 4.96 -21.37 -1.50
N LEU A 102 6.07 -20.64 -1.74
CA LEU A 102 6.22 -19.24 -1.33
C LEU A 102 5.23 -18.35 -2.10
N TYR A 103 5.10 -18.56 -3.41
CA TYR A 103 4.11 -17.86 -4.23
C TYR A 103 2.68 -18.16 -3.79
N LEU A 104 2.38 -19.41 -3.43
CA LEU A 104 1.06 -19.80 -2.92
C LEU A 104 0.77 -19.16 -1.55
N GLY A 105 1.73 -19.24 -0.62
CA GLY A 105 1.60 -18.73 0.74
C GLY A 105 1.59 -17.21 0.80
N PHE A 106 2.74 -16.58 0.58
CA PHE A 106 2.91 -15.12 0.69
C PHE A 106 2.15 -14.37 -0.41
N GLY A 107 2.25 -14.88 -1.64
CA GLY A 107 1.64 -14.26 -2.81
C GLY A 107 0.12 -14.44 -2.80
N VAL A 108 -0.37 -15.65 -3.05
CA VAL A 108 -1.80 -15.87 -3.32
C VAL A 108 -2.64 -15.77 -2.05
N ILE A 109 -2.40 -16.65 -1.07
CA ILE A 109 -3.23 -16.74 0.14
C ILE A 109 -3.07 -15.47 0.99
N GLY A 110 -1.82 -15.02 1.17
CA GLY A 110 -1.49 -13.77 1.85
C GLY A 110 -2.13 -12.56 1.18
N GLY A 111 -2.01 -12.46 -0.16
CA GLY A 111 -2.59 -11.36 -0.94
C GLY A 111 -4.11 -11.32 -0.91
N ILE A 112 -4.78 -12.47 -0.97
CA ILE A 112 -6.23 -12.57 -0.78
C ILE A 112 -6.64 -12.03 0.61
N GLY A 113 -5.91 -12.44 1.64
CA GLY A 113 -6.13 -11.94 3.00
C GLY A 113 -5.96 -10.43 3.13
N LEU A 114 -4.90 -9.90 2.52
CA LEU A 114 -4.63 -8.46 2.46
C LEU A 114 -5.77 -7.68 1.84
N GLY A 115 -6.25 -8.06 0.65
CA GLY A 115 -7.28 -7.28 -0.04
C GLY A 115 -8.61 -7.25 0.72
N MET A 116 -9.01 -8.39 1.30
CA MET A 116 -10.20 -8.48 2.15
C MET A 116 -10.11 -7.60 3.40
N ALA A 117 -8.98 -7.68 4.12
CA ALA A 117 -8.78 -6.95 5.37
C ALA A 117 -8.38 -5.48 5.17
N TYR A 118 -7.97 -5.08 3.96
CA TYR A 118 -7.59 -3.70 3.63
C TYR A 118 -8.80 -2.82 3.30
N VAL A 119 -9.69 -3.27 2.40
CA VAL A 119 -10.83 -2.43 1.95
C VAL A 119 -11.82 -2.17 3.09
N THR A 120 -11.95 -3.14 3.98
CA THR A 120 -12.99 -3.24 4.99
C THR A 120 -12.89 -2.15 6.08
N PRO A 121 -11.75 -1.92 6.76
CA PRO A 121 -11.62 -0.87 7.77
C PRO A 121 -11.73 0.54 7.15
N VAL A 122 -11.17 0.76 5.95
CA VAL A 122 -11.22 2.07 5.28
C VAL A 122 -12.66 2.46 4.96
N ALA A 123 -13.42 1.56 4.32
CA ALA A 123 -14.81 1.83 3.96
C ALA A 123 -15.71 2.00 5.20
N THR A 124 -15.41 1.25 6.27
CA THR A 124 -16.12 1.40 7.56
C THR A 124 -15.87 2.77 8.15
N VAL A 125 -14.62 3.19 8.28
CA VAL A 125 -14.29 4.49 8.90
C VAL A 125 -14.83 5.65 8.06
N ALA A 126 -14.83 5.53 6.73
CA ALA A 126 -15.43 6.51 5.84
C ALA A 126 -16.94 6.74 6.09
N SER A 127 -17.66 5.72 6.59
CA SER A 127 -19.09 5.83 6.93
C SER A 127 -19.33 6.46 8.31
N TRP A 128 -18.37 6.34 9.24
CA TRP A 128 -18.45 6.94 10.58
C TRP A 128 -18.03 8.42 10.64
N PHE A 129 -17.31 8.90 9.62
CA PHE A 129 -16.76 10.26 9.56
C PHE A 129 -17.24 10.99 8.29
N PRO A 130 -18.48 11.52 8.26
CA PRO A 130 -18.96 12.32 7.14
C PRO A 130 -18.25 13.69 7.02
N ASP A 131 -17.87 14.30 8.15
CA ASP A 131 -17.40 15.70 8.20
C ASP A 131 -15.88 15.86 7.96
N GLN A 132 -15.09 14.84 8.28
CA GLN A 132 -13.61 14.86 8.25
C GLN A 132 -13.07 13.56 7.67
N GLN A 133 -13.58 13.21 6.48
CA GLN A 133 -13.33 11.90 5.92
C GLN A 133 -11.86 11.72 5.52
N GLY A 134 -11.25 12.70 4.84
CA GLY A 134 -9.85 12.61 4.41
C GLY A 134 -8.92 12.40 5.59
N LEU A 135 -9.15 13.13 6.69
CA LEU A 135 -8.44 12.95 7.95
C LEU A 135 -8.62 11.52 8.53
N ALA A 136 -9.87 11.08 8.71
CA ALA A 136 -10.16 9.82 9.38
C ALA A 136 -9.71 8.59 8.58
N THR A 137 -9.98 8.56 7.27
CA THR A 137 -9.47 7.49 6.41
C THR A 137 -7.95 7.58 6.27
N GLY A 138 -7.38 8.78 6.25
CA GLY A 138 -5.94 9.02 6.25
C GLY A 138 -5.24 8.39 7.45
N ILE A 139 -5.80 8.50 8.67
CA ILE A 139 -5.26 7.85 9.88
C ILE A 139 -5.29 6.33 9.79
N VAL A 140 -6.39 5.76 9.30
CA VAL A 140 -6.51 4.30 9.11
C VAL A 140 -5.46 3.82 8.13
N VAL A 141 -5.41 4.43 6.95
CA VAL A 141 -4.49 3.97 5.91
C VAL A 141 -3.04 4.30 6.29
N MET A 142 -2.77 5.35 7.08
CA MET A 142 -1.44 5.66 7.64
C MET A 142 -0.83 4.45 8.33
N GLY A 143 -1.63 3.67 9.07
CA GLY A 143 -1.18 2.40 9.66
C GLY A 143 -0.47 1.54 8.61
N PHE A 144 -1.06 1.38 7.43
CA PHE A 144 -0.49 0.57 6.35
C PHE A 144 0.87 1.09 5.87
N GLY A 145 1.08 2.41 5.84
CA GLY A 145 2.38 2.99 5.49
C GLY A 145 3.47 2.74 6.52
N LEU A 146 3.08 2.79 7.79
CA LEU A 146 3.99 2.55 8.91
C LEU A 146 4.31 1.07 9.11
N GLY A 147 3.58 0.16 8.46
CA GLY A 147 3.78 -1.28 8.62
C GLY A 147 5.17 -1.77 8.22
N ALA A 148 5.77 -1.19 7.17
CA ALA A 148 7.14 -1.53 6.77
C ALA A 148 8.18 -1.14 7.84
N PHE A 149 7.98 0.01 8.50
CA PHE A 149 8.82 0.44 9.62
C PHE A 149 8.68 -0.54 10.80
N VAL A 150 7.44 -0.87 11.19
CA VAL A 150 7.19 -1.83 12.29
C VAL A 150 7.79 -3.20 11.98
N MET A 151 7.65 -3.69 10.75
CA MET A 151 8.21 -4.98 10.37
C MET A 151 9.75 -4.96 10.37
N SER A 152 10.37 -4.02 9.65
CA SER A 152 11.83 -3.99 9.49
C SER A 152 12.61 -3.60 10.75
N LYS A 153 12.01 -2.84 11.69
CA LYS A 153 12.69 -2.37 12.90
C LYS A 153 12.27 -3.08 14.18
N LEU A 154 11.10 -3.70 14.23
CA LEU A 154 10.59 -4.34 15.44
C LEU A 154 10.38 -5.84 15.22
N LEU A 155 9.45 -6.22 14.33
CA LEU A 155 9.02 -7.63 14.23
C LEU A 155 10.11 -8.53 13.65
N ALA A 156 10.67 -8.18 12.49
CA ALA A 156 11.66 -9.01 11.83
C ALA A 156 12.94 -9.19 12.67
N PRO A 157 13.58 -8.13 13.22
CA PRO A 157 14.75 -8.30 14.08
C PRO A 157 14.44 -9.10 15.35
N PHE A 158 13.28 -8.88 15.97
CA PHE A 158 12.87 -9.62 17.17
C PHE A 158 12.73 -11.11 16.89
N PHE A 159 12.01 -11.50 15.85
CA PHE A 159 11.81 -12.91 15.53
C PHE A 159 13.07 -13.58 14.98
N LEU A 160 13.89 -12.88 14.20
CA LEU A 160 15.19 -13.40 13.77
C LEU A 160 16.09 -13.67 14.98
N GLN A 161 16.16 -12.74 15.94
CA GLN A 161 16.93 -12.95 17.17
C GLN A 161 16.37 -14.11 18.02
N TRP A 162 15.04 -14.21 18.11
CA TRP A 162 14.37 -15.27 18.88
C TRP A 162 14.64 -16.67 18.35
N PHE A 163 14.86 -16.80 17.04
CA PHE A 163 15.14 -18.06 16.35
C PHE A 163 16.59 -18.17 15.87
N ASP A 164 17.54 -17.54 16.56
CA ASP A 164 18.98 -17.63 16.29
C ASP A 164 19.39 -17.34 14.82
N GLY A 165 18.66 -16.44 14.16
CA GLY A 165 18.88 -16.03 12.77
C GLY A 165 18.15 -16.89 11.72
N ASP A 166 17.37 -17.90 12.11
CA ASP A 166 16.64 -18.73 11.15
C ASP A 166 15.49 -17.97 10.47
N LEU A 167 15.63 -17.73 9.16
CA LEU A 167 14.64 -17.03 8.35
C LEU A 167 13.30 -17.75 8.33
N ALA A 168 13.27 -19.07 8.17
CA ALA A 168 12.03 -19.82 8.10
C ALA A 168 11.24 -19.66 9.41
N SER A 169 11.84 -19.98 10.55
CA SER A 169 11.18 -19.88 11.86
C SER A 169 10.73 -18.45 12.18
N SER A 170 11.46 -17.43 11.71
CA SER A 170 11.01 -16.04 11.86
C SER A 170 9.67 -15.77 11.16
N PHE A 171 9.43 -16.33 9.97
CA PHE A 171 8.14 -16.24 9.27
C PHE A 171 7.02 -16.96 10.03
N LEU A 172 7.33 -18.09 10.69
CA LEU A 172 6.36 -18.79 11.53
C LEU A 172 5.95 -17.93 12.74
N GLY A 173 6.93 -17.34 13.44
CA GLY A 173 6.69 -16.46 14.58
C GLY A 173 5.85 -15.24 14.21
N ILE A 174 6.19 -14.57 13.09
CA ILE A 174 5.41 -13.47 12.52
C ILE A 174 3.99 -13.93 12.16
N GLY A 175 3.85 -15.07 11.50
CA GLY A 175 2.55 -15.62 11.11
C GLY A 175 1.64 -15.88 12.31
N ILE A 176 2.16 -16.48 13.38
CA ILE A 176 1.40 -16.72 14.63
C ILE A 176 1.01 -15.39 15.30
N PHE A 177 1.94 -14.42 15.36
CA PHE A 177 1.67 -13.10 15.90
C PHE A 177 0.52 -12.39 15.15
N LEU A 178 0.56 -12.41 13.82
CA LEU A 178 -0.49 -11.85 12.97
C LEU A 178 -1.83 -12.61 13.13
N LEU A 179 -1.78 -13.94 13.27
CA LEU A 179 -2.96 -14.80 13.45
C LEU A 179 -3.72 -14.48 14.73
N LEU A 180 -3.02 -14.03 15.78
CA LEU A 180 -3.64 -13.64 17.04
C LEU A 180 -4.22 -12.22 16.99
N LEU A 181 -3.45 -11.25 16.47
CA LEU A 181 -3.83 -9.84 16.58
C LEU A 181 -4.83 -9.38 15.50
N LEU A 182 -4.72 -9.84 14.26
CA LEU A 182 -5.60 -9.37 13.18
C LEU A 182 -7.07 -9.75 13.42
N PRO A 183 -7.41 -11.01 13.81
CA PRO A 183 -8.77 -11.35 14.19
C PRO A 183 -9.24 -10.57 15.40
N LEU A 184 -8.38 -10.42 16.42
CA LEU A 184 -8.70 -9.68 17.65
C LEU A 184 -9.12 -8.24 17.35
N PHE A 185 -8.32 -7.48 16.60
CA PHE A 185 -8.68 -6.11 16.22
C PHE A 185 -9.92 -6.06 15.31
N SER A 186 -10.09 -7.06 14.45
CA SER A 186 -11.27 -7.16 13.57
C SER A 186 -12.58 -7.32 14.35
N LEU A 187 -12.57 -7.92 15.54
CA LEU A 187 -13.77 -8.03 16.40
C LEU A 187 -14.32 -6.65 16.81
N PHE A 188 -13.44 -5.65 16.93
CA PHE A 188 -13.79 -4.29 17.32
C PHE A 188 -14.14 -3.38 16.14
N LEU A 189 -14.19 -3.92 14.92
CA LEU A 189 -14.81 -3.23 13.79
C LEU A 189 -16.33 -3.43 13.81
N TYR A 190 -17.05 -2.31 13.71
CA TYR A 190 -18.50 -2.27 13.72
C TYR A 190 -19.02 -1.45 12.54
N ASP A 191 -20.05 -1.99 11.90
CA ASP A 191 -20.78 -1.30 10.85
C ASP A 191 -21.54 -0.09 11.44
N ASN A 192 -21.70 0.96 10.64
CA ASN A 192 -22.49 2.11 11.04
C ASN A 192 -23.98 1.79 10.86
N ALA A 193 -24.80 1.98 11.89
CA ALA A 193 -26.25 1.75 11.77
C ALA A 193 -26.90 2.68 10.72
N LEU A 194 -26.30 3.85 10.44
CA LEU A 194 -26.78 4.81 9.44
C LEU A 194 -26.68 4.29 7.99
N THR A 195 -25.90 3.24 7.73
CA THR A 195 -25.79 2.61 6.40
C THR A 195 -26.73 1.40 6.23
N LYS A 196 -27.35 0.91 7.31
CA LYS A 196 -28.42 -0.09 7.26
C LYS A 196 -29.77 0.60 7.13
N ASP A 197 -30.06 1.08 5.92
CA ASP A 197 -31.44 1.43 5.60
C ASP A 197 -32.24 0.12 5.53
N ASN A 198 -33.24 -0.03 6.40
CA ASN A 198 -34.02 -1.25 6.62
C ASN A 198 -35.15 -1.43 5.59
N ASN A 199 -35.17 -0.65 4.51
CA ASN A 199 -36.18 -0.80 3.49
C ASN A 199 -35.75 -1.82 2.44
N ASN A 200 -36.55 -2.87 2.35
CA ASN A 200 -36.67 -3.80 1.22
C ASN A 200 -37.08 -3.07 -0.09
N ASP A 201 -36.40 -1.99 -0.45
CA ASP A 201 -36.55 -1.39 -1.76
C ASP A 201 -35.67 -2.16 -2.73
N GLU A 202 -36.35 -2.99 -3.52
CA GLU A 202 -35.92 -3.64 -4.74
C GLU A 202 -34.57 -3.15 -5.26
N ALA A 203 -33.59 -4.05 -5.26
CA ALA A 203 -32.61 -4.20 -6.33
C ALA A 203 -32.28 -2.94 -7.16
N HIS A 204 -31.88 -1.84 -6.52
CA HIS A 204 -30.97 -0.90 -7.16
C HIS A 204 -29.62 -1.61 -7.26
N ARG A 205 -29.54 -2.61 -8.16
CA ARG A 205 -28.28 -3.02 -8.79
C ARG A 205 -27.80 -1.77 -9.50
N PHE A 206 -27.08 -0.93 -8.78
CA PHE A 206 -26.30 0.13 -9.38
C PHE A 206 -25.53 -0.51 -10.53
N ASP A 207 -25.70 0.01 -11.73
CA ASP A 207 -24.95 -0.49 -12.87
C ASP A 207 -23.49 -0.07 -12.70
N ILE A 208 -22.71 -0.93 -12.04
CA ILE A 208 -21.29 -0.73 -11.77
C ILE A 208 -20.55 -0.44 -13.09
N LYS A 209 -20.97 -1.08 -14.20
CA LYS A 209 -20.35 -0.88 -15.52
C LYS A 209 -20.43 0.59 -15.93
N LYS A 210 -21.59 1.22 -15.75
CA LYS A 210 -21.77 2.65 -16.04
C LYS A 210 -20.80 3.54 -15.26
N TYR A 211 -20.48 3.19 -14.01
CA TYR A 211 -19.54 3.96 -13.19
C TYR A 211 -18.08 3.72 -13.57
N ILE A 212 -17.67 2.46 -13.75
CA ILE A 212 -16.27 2.11 -14.08
C ILE A 212 -15.87 2.52 -15.50
N PHE A 213 -16.83 2.68 -16.42
CA PHE A 213 -16.57 3.21 -17.77
C PHE A 213 -16.83 4.72 -17.87
N SER A 214 -17.18 5.39 -16.77
CA SER A 214 -17.33 6.84 -16.78
C SER A 214 -15.97 7.52 -16.98
N LYS A 215 -15.93 8.57 -17.82
CA LYS A 215 -14.70 9.32 -18.09
C LYS A 215 -13.98 9.77 -16.82
N ASN A 216 -14.73 10.29 -15.84
CA ASN A 216 -14.16 10.74 -14.57
C ASN A 216 -13.52 9.60 -13.78
N TYR A 217 -14.18 8.44 -13.69
CA TYR A 217 -13.61 7.27 -13.01
C TYR A 217 -12.32 6.81 -13.69
N VAL A 218 -12.34 6.65 -15.01
CA VAL A 218 -11.17 6.16 -15.76
C VAL A 218 -9.98 7.09 -15.57
N LEU A 219 -10.18 8.40 -15.61
CA LEU A 219 -9.12 9.37 -15.33
C LEU A 219 -8.59 9.26 -13.90
N ILE A 220 -9.48 9.10 -12.90
CA ILE A 220 -9.09 8.89 -11.49
C ILE A 220 -8.27 7.62 -11.33
N TRP A 221 -8.76 6.53 -11.90
CA TRP A 221 -8.08 5.25 -11.86
C TRP A 221 -6.71 5.31 -12.55
N LEU A 222 -6.60 5.97 -13.70
CA LEU A 222 -5.34 6.12 -14.43
C LEU A 222 -4.31 6.93 -13.64
N PHE A 223 -4.62 8.16 -13.21
CA PHE A 223 -3.62 8.96 -12.50
C PHE A 223 -3.23 8.31 -11.17
N PHE A 224 -4.16 7.64 -10.49
CA PHE A 224 -3.88 6.93 -9.24
C PHE A 224 -3.00 5.69 -9.49
N SER A 225 -3.28 4.90 -10.53
CA SER A 225 -2.47 3.75 -10.88
C SER A 225 -1.06 4.15 -11.29
N ILE A 226 -0.93 5.25 -12.04
CA ILE A 226 0.37 5.81 -12.46
C ILE A 226 1.17 6.28 -11.24
N ASN A 227 0.54 6.99 -10.29
CA ASN A 227 1.16 7.36 -9.01
C ASN A 227 1.71 6.13 -8.28
N ILE A 228 0.95 5.03 -8.27
CA ILE A 228 1.40 3.80 -7.62
C ILE A 228 2.59 3.20 -8.34
N ILE A 229 2.56 3.09 -9.68
CA ILE A 229 3.66 2.53 -10.46
C ILE A 229 4.95 3.34 -10.19
N ALA A 230 4.85 4.68 -10.22
CA ALA A 230 5.98 5.57 -9.95
C ALA A 230 6.57 5.37 -8.54
N GLY A 231 5.75 5.23 -7.50
CA GLY A 231 6.26 4.98 -6.15
C GLY A 231 6.74 3.54 -5.92
N MET A 232 6.12 2.54 -6.57
CA MET A 232 6.51 1.13 -6.43
C MET A 232 7.92 0.83 -6.98
N ILE A 233 8.35 1.58 -8.01
CA ILE A 233 9.73 1.58 -8.50
C ILE A 233 10.72 1.76 -7.34
N PHE A 234 10.46 2.70 -6.44
CA PHE A 234 11.35 2.99 -5.30
C PHE A 234 11.11 2.09 -4.10
N ILE A 235 9.87 1.70 -3.81
CA ILE A 235 9.60 0.78 -2.68
C ILE A 235 10.40 -0.53 -2.85
N ALA A 236 10.50 -1.03 -4.08
CA ALA A 236 11.23 -2.25 -4.38
C ALA A 236 12.77 -2.07 -4.36
N PHE A 237 13.31 -0.96 -4.87
CA PHE A 237 14.76 -0.82 -5.12
C PHE A 237 15.46 0.37 -4.43
N GLN A 238 14.81 1.11 -3.53
CA GLN A 238 15.40 2.27 -2.85
C GLN A 238 16.71 1.97 -2.11
N SER A 239 16.82 0.80 -1.46
CA SER A 239 18.03 0.43 -0.71
C SER A 239 19.20 0.12 -1.66
N PRO A 240 19.07 -0.78 -2.65
CA PRO A 240 20.10 -0.99 -3.66
C PRO A 240 20.56 0.30 -4.35
N LEU A 241 19.62 1.14 -4.81
CA LEU A 241 19.95 2.39 -5.50
C LEU A 241 20.73 3.38 -4.62
N LEU A 242 20.40 3.47 -3.33
CA LEU A 242 21.18 4.29 -2.40
C LEU A 242 22.60 3.73 -2.22
N GLN A 243 22.73 2.41 -2.13
CA GLN A 243 24.04 1.77 -1.95
C GLN A 243 24.94 2.01 -3.16
N ASP A 244 24.42 1.91 -4.38
CA ASP A 244 25.15 2.22 -5.61
C ASP A 244 25.69 3.67 -5.58
N ILE A 245 24.83 4.63 -5.23
CA ILE A 245 25.23 6.05 -5.15
C ILE A 245 26.29 6.27 -4.07
N LEU A 246 26.19 5.58 -2.94
CA LEU A 246 27.18 5.67 -1.86
C LEU A 246 28.54 5.05 -2.26
N MET A 247 28.52 3.98 -3.06
CA MET A 247 29.73 3.39 -3.62
C MET A 247 30.40 4.35 -4.62
N ASP A 248 29.62 5.02 -5.47
CA ASP A 248 30.10 6.09 -6.35
C ASP A 248 30.72 7.27 -5.57
N GLU A 249 30.20 7.56 -4.37
CA GLU A 249 30.76 8.55 -3.43
C GLU A 249 31.97 8.02 -2.63
N GLY A 250 32.41 6.78 -2.85
CA GLY A 250 33.61 6.18 -2.25
C GLY A 250 33.38 5.38 -0.97
N GLN A 251 32.13 5.08 -0.58
CA GLN A 251 31.85 4.20 0.56
C GLN A 251 31.87 2.73 0.14
N ASN A 252 32.87 1.98 0.62
CA ASN A 252 33.05 0.56 0.28
C ASN A 252 32.73 -0.40 1.44
N ASN A 253 32.37 0.12 2.63
CA ASN A 253 32.05 -0.75 3.76
C ASN A 253 30.62 -1.30 3.63
N ILE A 254 30.51 -2.61 3.35
CA ILE A 254 29.25 -3.34 3.17
C ILE A 254 28.28 -3.12 4.34
N SER A 255 28.76 -3.24 5.58
CA SER A 255 27.91 -3.05 6.76
C SER A 255 27.30 -1.64 6.86
N VAL A 256 28.04 -0.62 6.42
CA VAL A 256 27.55 0.77 6.39
C VAL A 256 26.54 0.97 5.26
N LEU A 257 26.76 0.36 4.10
CA LEU A 257 25.83 0.39 2.96
C LEU A 257 24.48 -0.24 3.32
N GLU A 258 24.50 -1.44 3.90
CA GLU A 258 23.31 -2.15 4.38
C GLU A 258 22.57 -1.34 5.45
N GLN A 259 23.29 -0.79 6.43
CA GLN A 259 22.70 0.02 7.48
C GLN A 259 22.02 1.28 6.93
N LYS A 260 22.67 1.98 5.97
CA LYS A 260 22.09 3.17 5.32
C LYS A 260 20.86 2.81 4.48
N GLY A 261 20.90 1.70 3.73
CA GLY A 261 19.76 1.17 3.00
C GLY A 261 18.55 0.85 3.89
N ALA A 262 18.78 0.12 4.98
CA ALA A 262 17.76 -0.19 5.98
C ALA A 262 17.23 1.07 6.70
N THR A 263 18.06 2.10 6.87
CA THR A 263 17.65 3.40 7.41
C THR A 263 16.73 4.13 6.45
N LEU A 264 17.07 4.16 5.15
CA LEU A 264 16.21 4.76 4.13
C LEU A 264 14.83 4.09 4.09
N ILE A 265 14.77 2.75 4.09
CA ILE A 265 13.48 2.02 4.12
C ILE A 265 12.64 2.44 5.33
N ALA A 266 13.25 2.55 6.52
CA ALA A 266 12.56 2.91 7.74
C ALA A 266 12.04 4.36 7.71
N VAL A 267 12.86 5.33 7.30
CA VAL A 267 12.47 6.74 7.24
C VAL A 267 11.45 6.98 6.13
N SER A 268 11.66 6.40 4.95
CA SER A 268 10.74 6.54 3.82
C SER A 268 9.39 5.88 4.10
N ALA A 269 9.33 4.77 4.86
CA ALA A 269 8.09 4.19 5.35
C ALA A 269 7.33 5.13 6.31
N ILE A 270 8.04 5.85 7.18
CA ILE A 270 7.43 6.90 8.02
C ILE A 270 6.83 8.00 7.14
N CYS A 271 7.57 8.49 6.13
CA CYS A 271 7.05 9.45 5.17
C CYS A 271 5.82 8.90 4.43
N ASN A 272 5.82 7.64 4.02
CA ASN A 272 4.69 6.96 3.39
C ASN A 272 3.45 6.92 4.30
N GLY A 273 3.64 6.59 5.57
CA GLY A 273 2.58 6.65 6.58
C GLY A 273 2.04 8.07 6.76
N ILE A 274 2.91 9.01 7.13
CA ILE A 274 2.57 10.42 7.38
C ILE A 274 1.89 11.04 6.16
N GLY A 275 2.35 10.73 4.95
CA GLY A 275 1.79 11.23 3.70
C GLY A 275 0.29 10.95 3.58
N ARG A 276 -0.17 9.75 3.95
CA ARG A 276 -1.60 9.39 3.92
C ARG A 276 -2.45 10.30 4.80
N PHE A 277 -1.96 10.58 6.01
CA PHE A 277 -2.62 11.47 6.96
C PHE A 277 -2.54 12.94 6.51
N PHE A 278 -1.33 13.40 6.20
CA PHE A 278 -1.01 14.78 5.86
C PHE A 278 -1.77 15.26 4.63
N TRP A 279 -1.70 14.51 3.54
CA TRP A 279 -2.40 14.84 2.30
C TRP A 279 -3.89 14.63 2.38
N GLY A 280 -4.36 13.62 3.14
CA GLY A 280 -5.79 13.46 3.45
C GLY A 280 -6.37 14.72 4.09
N ASN A 281 -5.71 15.24 5.13
CA ASN A 281 -6.10 16.49 5.80
C ASN A 281 -6.00 17.74 4.89
N ILE A 282 -4.92 17.86 4.09
CA ILE A 282 -4.81 18.97 3.13
C ILE A 282 -5.92 18.93 2.09
N SER A 283 -6.25 17.74 1.58
CA SER A 283 -7.29 17.56 0.56
C SER A 283 -8.69 17.94 1.04
N ASP A 284 -8.94 17.87 2.34
CA ASP A 284 -10.19 18.38 2.94
C ASP A 284 -10.28 19.91 2.88
N ARG A 285 -9.16 20.62 2.78
CA ARG A 285 -9.10 22.09 2.72
C ARG A 285 -9.03 22.65 1.30
N ILE A 286 -8.20 22.05 0.44
CA ILE A 286 -7.92 22.60 -0.92
C ILE A 286 -8.68 21.87 -2.04
N GLY A 287 -9.35 20.76 -1.73
CA GLY A 287 -9.99 19.88 -2.71
C GLY A 287 -9.13 18.67 -3.09
N LYS A 288 -9.79 17.56 -3.41
CA LYS A 288 -9.16 16.24 -3.58
C LYS A 288 -8.29 16.19 -4.83
N ILE A 289 -8.81 16.69 -5.96
CA ILE A 289 -8.09 16.73 -7.24
C ILE A 289 -6.92 17.73 -7.17
N GLN A 290 -7.11 18.85 -6.49
CA GLN A 290 -6.06 19.85 -6.26
C GLN A 290 -4.92 19.26 -5.44
N ALA A 291 -5.21 18.52 -4.36
CA ALA A 291 -4.18 17.85 -3.59
C ALA A 291 -3.36 16.85 -4.42
N PHE A 292 -4.00 16.05 -5.28
CA PHE A 292 -3.28 15.19 -6.24
C PHE A 292 -2.35 15.99 -7.18
N ARG A 293 -2.80 17.15 -7.68
CA ARG A 293 -1.95 18.01 -8.54
C ARG A 293 -0.71 18.51 -7.82
N VAL A 294 -0.85 18.98 -6.57
CA VAL A 294 0.30 19.44 -5.79
C VAL A 294 1.29 18.30 -5.55
N LEU A 295 0.75 17.13 -5.23
CA LEU A 295 1.52 15.91 -4.99
C LEU A 295 2.32 15.49 -6.24
N PHE A 296 1.69 15.47 -7.42
CA PHE A 296 2.38 15.20 -8.68
C PHE A 296 3.41 16.26 -9.06
N LEU A 297 3.15 17.54 -8.77
CA LEU A 297 4.15 18.60 -9.01
C LEU A 297 5.39 18.42 -8.13
N LEU A 298 5.21 18.03 -6.87
CA LEU A 298 6.33 17.75 -5.96
C LEU A 298 7.15 16.55 -6.45
N GLU A 299 6.50 15.44 -6.82
CA GLU A 299 7.18 14.27 -7.37
C GLU A 299 7.92 14.58 -8.68
N LEU A 300 7.29 15.36 -9.57
CA LEU A 300 7.89 15.76 -10.84
C LEU A 300 9.19 16.55 -10.62
N ILE A 301 9.17 17.52 -9.69
CA ILE A 301 10.36 18.30 -9.33
C ILE A 301 11.45 17.37 -8.79
N VAL A 302 11.10 16.45 -7.89
CA VAL A 302 12.07 15.50 -7.31
C VAL A 302 12.67 14.62 -8.40
N PHE A 303 11.87 14.04 -9.30
CA PHE A 303 12.39 13.20 -10.38
C PHE A 303 13.34 13.94 -11.30
N ILE A 304 12.99 15.18 -11.69
CA ILE A 304 13.88 16.02 -12.49
C ILE A 304 15.19 16.29 -11.76
N VAL A 305 15.15 16.62 -10.46
CA VAL A 305 16.36 16.86 -9.67
C VAL A 305 17.24 15.59 -9.60
N LEU A 306 16.64 14.42 -9.41
CA LEU A 306 17.38 13.15 -9.32
C LEU A 306 18.02 12.73 -10.66
N ILE A 307 17.45 13.11 -11.81
CA ILE A 307 18.09 12.89 -13.12
C ILE A 307 19.47 13.56 -13.21
N PHE A 308 19.61 14.75 -12.61
CA PHE A 308 20.83 15.55 -12.69
C PHE A 308 21.72 15.45 -11.45
N SER A 309 21.33 14.65 -10.44
CA SER A 309 22.03 14.56 -9.16
C SER A 309 22.47 13.13 -8.87
N ARG A 310 23.76 12.96 -8.53
CA ARG A 310 24.32 11.72 -7.98
C ARG A 310 24.68 11.84 -6.49
N ASN A 311 24.04 12.76 -5.78
CA ASN A 311 24.28 12.96 -4.35
C ASN A 311 23.37 12.08 -3.49
N SER A 312 23.96 11.31 -2.57
CA SER A 312 23.24 10.36 -1.71
C SER A 312 22.24 11.03 -0.78
N ALA A 313 22.52 12.24 -0.29
CA ALA A 313 21.60 12.98 0.58
C ALA A 313 20.38 13.51 -0.20
N LEU A 314 20.59 14.04 -1.41
CA LEU A 314 19.49 14.45 -2.30
C LEU A 314 18.63 13.25 -2.71
N PHE A 315 19.24 12.10 -3.00
CA PHE A 315 18.50 10.86 -3.25
C PHE A 315 17.64 10.46 -2.04
N PHE A 316 18.23 10.44 -0.85
CA PHE A 316 17.53 10.07 0.39
C PHE A 316 16.31 10.97 0.65
N ILE A 317 16.48 12.29 0.55
CA ILE A 317 15.40 13.27 0.72
C ILE A 317 14.35 13.09 -0.38
N GLY A 318 14.80 12.91 -1.63
CA GLY A 318 13.92 12.70 -2.78
C GLY A 318 13.00 11.49 -2.59
N VAL A 319 13.56 10.33 -2.20
CA VAL A 319 12.78 9.13 -1.90
C VAL A 319 11.77 9.37 -0.78
N CYS A 320 12.14 10.11 0.27
CA CYS A 320 11.21 10.46 1.34
C CYS A 320 10.03 11.31 0.84
N VAL A 321 10.29 12.29 -0.04
CA VAL A 321 9.24 13.12 -0.64
C VAL A 321 8.36 12.31 -1.59
N ILE A 322 8.96 11.45 -2.42
CA ILE A 322 8.22 10.53 -3.30
C ILE A 322 7.30 9.64 -2.47
N LEU A 323 7.80 9.04 -1.38
CA LEU A 323 6.95 8.17 -0.55
C LEU A 323 5.90 8.94 0.24
N LEU A 324 6.17 10.18 0.67
CA LEU A 324 5.16 11.08 1.22
C LEU A 324 4.02 11.31 0.22
N CYS A 325 4.35 11.47 -1.06
CA CYS A 325 3.41 11.69 -2.15
C CYS A 325 2.67 10.39 -2.53
N TYR A 326 3.38 9.29 -2.75
CA TYR A 326 2.79 7.96 -2.94
C TYR A 326 1.75 7.65 -1.86
N GLY A 327 2.12 7.82 -0.59
CA GLY A 327 1.21 7.66 0.55
C GLY A 327 0.03 8.62 0.47
N GLY A 328 0.26 9.89 0.16
CA GLY A 328 -0.81 10.87 0.01
C GLY A 328 -1.89 10.48 -0.98
N GLY A 329 -1.52 9.86 -2.11
CA GLY A 329 -2.50 9.32 -3.06
C GLY A 329 -3.48 8.32 -2.42
N PHE A 330 -2.97 7.41 -1.57
CA PHE A 330 -3.80 6.47 -0.81
C PHE A 330 -4.65 7.15 0.28
N GLY A 331 -4.15 8.23 0.89
CA GLY A 331 -4.88 9.00 1.90
C GLY A 331 -6.08 9.77 1.31
N ILE A 332 -5.89 10.34 0.12
CA ILE A 332 -6.92 11.14 -0.56
C ILE A 332 -7.99 10.24 -1.21
N LEU A 333 -7.58 9.12 -1.81
CA LEU A 333 -8.44 8.30 -2.67
C LEU A 333 -9.80 7.92 -2.05
N PRO A 334 -9.90 7.42 -0.79
CA PRO A 334 -11.18 7.04 -0.19
C PRO A 334 -12.19 8.19 -0.17
N SER A 335 -11.71 9.39 0.16
CA SER A 335 -12.54 10.60 0.20
C SER A 335 -12.96 11.05 -1.20
N LEU A 336 -12.05 10.95 -2.18
CA LEU A 336 -12.35 11.26 -3.58
C LEU A 336 -13.39 10.31 -4.18
N ILE A 337 -13.28 9.00 -3.93
CA ILE A 337 -14.25 8.00 -4.39
C ILE A 337 -15.63 8.27 -3.78
N LYS A 338 -15.71 8.56 -2.47
CA LYS A 338 -16.99 8.91 -1.85
C LYS A 338 -17.58 10.20 -2.41
N GLU A 339 -16.78 11.23 -2.68
CA GLU A 339 -17.25 12.48 -3.28
C GLU A 339 -17.85 12.27 -4.69
N GLN A 340 -17.24 11.38 -5.49
CA GLN A 340 -17.69 11.12 -6.86
C GLN A 340 -18.89 10.18 -6.96
N PHE A 341 -18.92 9.12 -6.15
CA PHE A 341 -19.86 8.00 -6.28
C PHE A 341 -20.85 7.87 -5.12
N GLY A 342 -20.68 8.67 -4.06
CA GLY A 342 -21.51 8.63 -2.85
C GLY A 342 -21.15 7.49 -1.90
N MET A 343 -21.71 7.55 -0.69
CA MET A 343 -21.39 6.58 0.37
C MET A 343 -21.84 5.15 0.01
N LYS A 344 -23.05 4.97 -0.56
CA LYS A 344 -23.58 3.63 -0.90
C LYS A 344 -22.65 2.80 -1.80
N MET A 345 -21.94 3.45 -2.73
CA MET A 345 -21.02 2.81 -3.68
C MET A 345 -19.55 2.90 -3.25
N MET A 346 -19.25 3.49 -2.10
CA MET A 346 -17.89 3.81 -1.68
C MET A 346 -17.03 2.55 -1.57
N ALA A 347 -17.49 1.52 -0.84
CA ALA A 347 -16.72 0.28 -0.65
C ALA A 347 -16.43 -0.43 -1.98
N THR A 348 -17.44 -0.58 -2.82
CA THR A 348 -17.34 -1.22 -4.14
C THR A 348 -16.39 -0.47 -5.06
N MET A 349 -16.61 0.83 -5.27
CA MET A 349 -15.79 1.63 -6.19
C MET A 349 -14.37 1.82 -5.67
N TYR A 350 -14.19 1.93 -4.35
CA TYR A 350 -12.87 2.00 -3.73
C TYR A 350 -12.11 0.69 -3.96
N GLY A 351 -12.73 -0.45 -3.67
CA GLY A 351 -12.15 -1.76 -3.94
C GLY A 351 -11.74 -1.96 -5.40
N ILE A 352 -12.63 -1.64 -6.35
CA ILE A 352 -12.32 -1.75 -7.80
C ILE A 352 -11.15 -0.82 -8.17
N THR A 353 -11.08 0.37 -7.58
CA THR A 353 -9.97 1.31 -7.86
C THR A 353 -8.62 0.72 -7.45
N LEU A 354 -8.57 -0.10 -6.40
CA LEU A 354 -7.35 -0.75 -5.91
C LEU A 354 -6.83 -1.87 -6.85
N ILE A 355 -7.56 -2.26 -7.89
CA ILE A 355 -6.99 -3.09 -8.97
C ILE A 355 -5.78 -2.36 -9.61
N GLY A 356 -5.84 -1.02 -9.68
CA GLY A 356 -4.71 -0.20 -10.13
C GLY A 356 -3.46 -0.40 -9.26
N TRP A 357 -3.64 -0.63 -7.96
CA TRP A 357 -2.56 -0.99 -7.05
C TRP A 357 -1.99 -2.37 -7.34
N GLY A 358 -2.87 -3.34 -7.61
CA GLY A 358 -2.46 -4.68 -8.03
C GLY A 358 -1.61 -4.66 -9.30
N ILE A 359 -2.00 -3.89 -10.32
CA ILE A 359 -1.21 -3.69 -11.53
C ILE A 359 0.13 -3.03 -11.21
N GLY A 360 0.13 -1.97 -10.39
CA GLY A 360 1.35 -1.26 -10.01
C GLY A 360 2.34 -2.12 -9.23
N GLY A 361 1.85 -3.07 -8.41
CA GLY A 361 2.69 -4.04 -7.69
C GLY A 361 3.38 -5.09 -8.59
N ILE A 362 2.86 -5.30 -9.80
CA ILE A 362 3.55 -6.09 -10.84
C ILE A 362 4.46 -5.18 -11.65
N VAL A 363 3.91 -4.14 -12.27
CA VAL A 363 4.61 -3.32 -13.26
C VAL A 363 5.82 -2.60 -12.66
N GLY A 364 5.68 -1.99 -11.47
CA GLY A 364 6.76 -1.21 -10.84
C GLY A 364 8.01 -2.05 -10.56
N PRO A 365 7.92 -3.10 -9.71
CA PRO A 365 9.08 -3.92 -9.37
C PRO A 365 9.70 -4.63 -10.58
N GLN A 366 8.88 -5.14 -11.51
CA GLN A 366 9.38 -5.92 -12.64
C GLN A 366 10.16 -5.07 -13.65
N ILE A 367 9.71 -3.84 -13.94
CA ILE A 367 10.46 -2.93 -14.83
C ILE A 367 11.86 -2.67 -14.26
N ILE A 368 11.97 -2.41 -12.95
CA ILE A 368 13.27 -2.10 -12.35
C ILE A 368 14.14 -3.34 -12.21
N ALA A 369 13.57 -4.50 -11.87
CA ALA A 369 14.31 -5.76 -11.86
C ALA A 369 14.97 -6.02 -13.22
N MET A 370 14.21 -5.87 -14.32
CA MET A 370 14.75 -6.01 -15.68
C MET A 370 15.85 -4.98 -15.98
N LEU A 371 15.67 -3.72 -15.57
CA LEU A 371 16.69 -2.69 -15.75
C LEU A 371 17.96 -2.98 -14.97
N LYS A 372 17.84 -3.51 -13.74
CA LYS A 372 18.98 -3.90 -12.90
C LYS A 372 19.73 -5.12 -13.45
N ASP A 373 19.01 -6.07 -14.02
CA ASP A 373 19.63 -7.27 -14.62
C ASP A 373 20.34 -6.95 -15.95
N GLN A 374 19.81 -6.02 -16.74
CA GLN A 374 20.37 -5.68 -18.06
C GLN A 374 21.40 -4.55 -18.01
N ASN A 375 21.10 -3.47 -17.29
CA ASN A 375 21.87 -2.22 -17.26
C ASN A 375 22.04 -1.71 -15.80
N PRO A 376 22.78 -2.42 -14.94
CA PRO A 376 22.83 -2.16 -13.50
C PRO A 376 23.27 -0.74 -13.13
N ASP A 377 24.21 -0.17 -13.88
CA ASP A 377 24.81 1.16 -13.65
C ASP A 377 23.85 2.30 -14.06
N GLU A 378 22.99 2.07 -15.05
CA GLU A 378 22.05 3.07 -15.56
C GLU A 378 20.63 2.93 -14.97
N ALA A 379 20.38 1.86 -14.21
CA ALA A 379 19.06 1.57 -13.64
C ALA A 379 18.48 2.73 -12.82
N GLY A 380 19.32 3.47 -12.08
CA GLY A 380 18.90 4.67 -11.34
C GLY A 380 18.40 5.77 -12.27
N PHE A 381 19.15 6.11 -13.31
CA PHE A 381 18.76 7.13 -14.30
C PHE A 381 17.44 6.78 -14.98
N TYR A 382 17.29 5.54 -15.47
CA TYR A 382 16.05 5.09 -16.11
C TYR A 382 14.86 5.13 -15.17
N SER A 383 15.05 4.82 -13.88
CA SER A 383 14.00 4.92 -12.86
C SER A 383 13.45 6.34 -12.72
N TYR A 384 14.34 7.34 -12.69
CA TYR A 384 13.96 8.75 -12.53
C TYR A 384 13.32 9.31 -13.80
N PHE A 385 13.87 8.94 -14.96
CA PHE A 385 13.34 9.32 -16.25
C PHE A 385 11.93 8.77 -16.48
N LEU A 386 11.72 7.47 -16.21
CA LEU A 386 10.39 6.85 -16.30
C LEU A 386 9.42 7.48 -15.30
N GLY A 387 9.85 7.73 -14.06
CA GLY A 387 9.06 8.43 -13.05
C GLY A 387 8.59 9.81 -13.52
N THR A 388 9.48 10.58 -14.16
CA THR A 388 9.17 11.90 -14.75
C THR A 388 8.07 11.81 -15.81
N ILE A 389 8.17 10.85 -16.74
CA ILE A 389 7.17 10.64 -17.79
C ILE A 389 5.82 10.24 -17.19
N LEU A 390 5.82 9.25 -16.29
CA LEU A 390 4.63 8.75 -15.63
C LEU A 390 3.91 9.86 -14.87
N ILE A 391 4.59 10.58 -13.99
CA ILE A 391 3.97 11.65 -13.20
C ILE A 391 3.50 12.82 -14.06
N THR A 392 4.21 13.13 -15.16
CA THR A 392 3.72 14.14 -16.13
C THR A 392 2.38 13.72 -16.73
N ILE A 393 2.23 12.45 -17.13
CA ILE A 393 0.95 11.92 -17.64
C ILE A 393 -0.14 11.96 -16.57
N ALA A 394 0.16 11.55 -15.32
CA ALA A 394 -0.78 11.60 -14.21
C ALA A 394 -1.26 13.04 -13.93
N LEU A 395 -0.33 14.00 -13.95
CA LEU A 395 -0.62 15.42 -13.79
C LEU A 395 -1.55 15.92 -14.90
N LEU A 396 -1.27 15.59 -16.17
CA LEU A 396 -2.13 15.96 -17.29
C LEU A 396 -3.54 15.37 -17.17
N PHE A 397 -3.67 14.08 -16.82
CA PHE A 397 -4.97 13.45 -16.58
C PHE A 397 -5.75 14.12 -15.45
N SER A 398 -5.07 14.58 -14.39
CA SER A 398 -5.73 15.27 -13.28
C SER A 398 -6.42 16.58 -13.69
N PHE A 399 -5.97 17.26 -14.76
CA PHE A 399 -6.62 18.46 -15.30
C PHE A 399 -7.90 18.15 -16.10
N LEU A 400 -8.03 16.92 -16.60
CA LEU A 400 -9.19 16.48 -17.38
C LEU A 400 -10.37 16.02 -16.51
N VAL A 401 -10.16 15.84 -15.21
CA VAL A 401 -11.18 15.41 -14.25
C VAL A 401 -12.14 16.55 -13.94
N LYS A 402 -13.44 16.33 -14.14
CA LYS A 402 -14.47 17.31 -13.76
C LYS A 402 -14.84 17.14 -12.29
N THR A 403 -14.54 18.15 -11.48
CA THR A 403 -15.02 18.22 -10.09
C THR A 403 -16.48 18.68 -10.06
N LYS A 404 -17.36 17.95 -9.36
CA LYS A 404 -18.69 18.49 -9.00
C LYS A 404 -18.45 19.56 -7.96
N LYS A 405 -18.73 20.84 -8.26
CA LYS A 405 -18.78 21.87 -7.21
C LYS A 405 -19.81 21.42 -6.17
N MET A 406 -19.39 21.22 -4.93
CA MET A 406 -20.33 21.09 -3.82
C MET A 406 -21.17 22.37 -3.81
N LYS A 407 -22.49 22.24 -3.99
CA LYS A 407 -23.40 23.30 -3.59
C LYS A 407 -23.24 23.43 -2.08
N SER A 408 -22.73 24.56 -1.60
CA SER A 408 -22.82 24.90 -0.19
C SER A 408 -24.30 24.88 0.19
N LEU A 409 -24.67 23.99 1.12
CA LEU A 409 -25.96 24.04 1.81
C LEU A 409 -25.91 25.18 2.83
#